data_AF-A0A8H5JH48-F1
#
_entry.id   AF-A0A8H5JH48-F1
#
_cell.length_a   1.000
_cell.length_b   1.000
_cell.length_c   1.000
_cell.angle_alpha   90.00
_cell.angle_beta   90.00
_cell.angle_gamma   90.00
#
_symmetry.space_group_name_H-M   'P 1'
#
loop_
_entity.id
_entity.type
_entity.pdbx_description
1 polymer ?
#
loop_
_entity_poly.entity_id
_entity_poly.type
_entity_poly.pdbx_seq_one_letter_code
_entity_poly.pdbx_strand_id
1 'polypeptide(L)'
;MGLVEDAASEYKLSARGAQGLLHRDVWGPREKSMGNPWSPTNPKGTVILRLAENSLMHDEVGRFIKQQVNVLPVNHLTYSTGPRGSHRLRRAAAAFWMDDFNPREPIGVDNIFITPGLASAIDALIWTICDEGDAILIPLPLYNGFNVDVFNRSNVRVIGVPYTGVEGYSTVDDLFDAEVNRRAIEGALDRARHDGIRVRALLISHPHNPLGRCYSFDTLEAFALICGKHDLHLISDEIYAKSVFPNPSTPKAVRFVSTLSLDLGGVIDKTRHHVLYGASKDFCANGLRLGFVCTQNQRIMGALSSISIFSWSPHLVQDMWAAMFEDRQWLQAFMERKLELMTENHAIATSFLRHHGIPFYDLNAGLFLWVDLRHMLIAQTSSQKDGIHPLNVNSPSAEVYKEQEIIIADTCQRNGVVIAPGHVYMAEEYGWFRITFTVDNHEPGPISFCSARSPVLLHVCREFREVVVEQFEPMFNKTIESEEMTRPIYFRPKVDVLFLDLDWYGRIALYPEIDRIESVAFPRDHKQPIRGSDEYVPNMRHVEAVVGRRLKAASSVYNLDLIML
;
A
#
# COMPACT_ATOMS: atom_id res chain seq x y z
N MET A 1 -2.69 30.34 -2.22
CA MET A 1 -3.48 31.18 -3.16
C MET A 1 -2.57 31.98 -4.07
N GLY A 2 -1.61 32.75 -3.53
CA GLY A 2 -0.63 33.51 -4.33
C GLY A 2 0.05 32.71 -5.46
N LEU A 3 0.66 31.56 -5.16
CA LEU A 3 1.31 30.73 -6.18
C LEU A 3 0.38 30.29 -7.33
N VAL A 4 -0.89 30.01 -7.03
CA VAL A 4 -1.89 29.61 -8.05
C VAL A 4 -2.28 30.80 -8.92
N GLU A 5 -2.44 31.98 -8.33
CA GLU A 5 -2.72 33.21 -9.05
C GLU A 5 -1.54 33.64 -9.93
N ASP A 6 -0.32 33.50 -9.40
CA ASP A 6 0.91 33.76 -10.13
C ASP A 6 1.02 32.83 -11.34
N ALA A 7 0.89 31.50 -11.15
CA ALA A 7 0.93 30.53 -12.24
C ALA A 7 -0.23 30.73 -13.25
N ALA A 8 -1.43 31.07 -12.77
CA ALA A 8 -2.56 31.39 -13.64
C ALA A 8 -2.28 32.63 -14.51
N SER A 9 -1.67 33.66 -13.93
CA SER A 9 -1.35 34.91 -14.61
C SER A 9 -0.16 34.75 -15.57
N GLU A 10 0.91 34.10 -15.11
CA GLU A 10 2.15 33.84 -15.85
C GLU A 10 1.87 32.97 -17.09
N TYR A 11 1.19 31.83 -16.90
CA TYR A 11 0.92 30.87 -17.96
C TYR A 11 -0.44 31.04 -18.64
N LYS A 12 -1.21 32.07 -18.27
CA LYS A 12 -2.57 32.33 -18.78
C LYS A 12 -3.51 31.13 -18.61
N LEU A 13 -3.36 30.41 -17.49
CA LEU A 13 -4.20 29.25 -17.16
C LEU A 13 -5.46 29.69 -16.41
N SER A 14 -6.52 28.87 -16.48
CA SER A 14 -7.61 28.97 -15.50
C SER A 14 -7.09 28.65 -14.09
N ALA A 15 -7.79 29.09 -13.04
CA ALA A 15 -7.43 28.73 -11.66
C ALA A 15 -7.33 27.20 -11.46
N ARG A 16 -8.24 26.44 -12.09
CA ARG A 16 -8.18 24.96 -12.09
C ARG A 16 -6.95 24.42 -12.82
N GLY A 17 -6.58 25.02 -13.95
CA GLY A 17 -5.38 24.64 -14.70
C GLY A 17 -4.10 24.93 -13.92
N ALA A 18 -4.02 26.08 -13.25
CA ALA A 18 -2.90 26.45 -12.39
C ALA A 18 -2.80 25.56 -11.13
N GLN A 19 -3.92 25.24 -10.48
CA GLN A 19 -3.96 24.22 -9.42
C GLN A 19 -3.50 22.86 -9.94
N GLY A 20 -3.94 22.51 -11.16
CA GLY A 20 -3.50 21.34 -11.90
C GLY A 20 -1.98 21.23 -11.97
N LEU A 21 -1.37 22.28 -12.51
CA LEU A 21 0.08 22.41 -12.67
C LEU A 21 0.85 22.31 -11.35
N LEU A 22 0.44 23.07 -10.33
CA LEU A 22 1.22 23.23 -9.10
C LEU A 22 1.06 22.07 -8.11
N HIS A 23 -0.11 21.46 -8.09
CA HIS A 23 -0.49 20.56 -7.00
C HIS A 23 -1.02 19.20 -7.46
N ARG A 24 -1.28 19.02 -8.77
CA ARG A 24 -1.99 17.83 -9.28
C ARG A 24 -1.25 17.12 -10.43
N ASP A 25 -0.09 17.60 -10.89
CA ASP A 25 0.75 16.85 -11.84
C ASP A 25 1.49 15.69 -11.14
N VAL A 26 0.80 14.57 -11.02
CA VAL A 26 1.38 13.33 -10.52
C VAL A 26 2.13 12.55 -11.60
N TRP A 27 1.92 12.85 -12.89
CA TRP A 27 2.44 12.06 -13.99
C TRP A 27 3.78 12.55 -14.52
N GLY A 28 4.07 13.86 -14.53
CA GLY A 28 5.38 14.38 -14.92
C GLY A 28 6.55 13.74 -14.16
N PRO A 29 6.52 13.71 -12.80
CA PRO A 29 7.52 12.98 -12.03
C PRO A 29 7.50 11.45 -12.27
N ARG A 30 6.31 10.87 -12.44
CA ARG A 30 6.17 9.42 -12.66
C ARG A 30 6.74 8.98 -14.01
N GLU A 31 6.49 9.72 -15.08
CA GLU A 31 7.00 9.44 -16.43
C GLU A 31 8.52 9.32 -16.41
N LYS A 32 9.21 10.25 -15.74
CA LYS A 32 10.66 10.18 -15.53
C LYS A 32 11.07 8.93 -14.75
N SER A 33 10.37 8.58 -13.67
CA SER A 33 10.67 7.38 -12.87
C SER A 33 10.37 6.06 -13.58
N MET A 34 9.43 6.06 -14.53
CA MET A 34 9.02 4.90 -15.32
C MET A 34 9.76 4.79 -16.65
N GLY A 35 10.48 5.82 -17.09
CA GLY A 35 11.11 5.91 -18.41
C GLY A 35 12.34 5.01 -18.61
N ASN A 36 12.77 4.27 -17.59
CA ASN A 36 13.92 3.35 -17.67
C ASN A 36 13.65 2.05 -16.91
N PRO A 37 12.63 1.26 -17.29
CA PRO A 37 12.29 0.03 -16.58
C PRO A 37 13.36 -1.04 -16.83
N TRP A 38 13.60 -1.87 -15.81
CA TRP A 38 14.46 -3.05 -15.94
C TRP A 38 13.85 -4.06 -16.93
N SER A 39 14.70 -4.68 -17.73
CA SER A 39 14.38 -5.85 -18.55
C SER A 39 15.65 -6.67 -18.82
N PRO A 40 15.57 -7.90 -19.35
CA PRO A 40 16.76 -8.65 -19.77
C PRO A 40 17.64 -7.87 -20.77
N THR A 41 17.01 -7.04 -21.62
CA THR A 41 17.70 -6.17 -22.58
C THR A 41 18.11 -4.81 -22.01
N ASN A 42 17.66 -4.47 -20.80
CA ASN A 42 18.01 -3.27 -20.05
C ASN A 42 18.34 -3.60 -18.56
N PRO A 43 19.43 -4.32 -18.28
CA PRO A 43 19.74 -4.78 -16.92
C PRO A 43 20.07 -3.64 -15.95
N LYS A 44 20.41 -2.45 -16.47
CA LYS A 44 20.64 -1.23 -15.67
C LYS A 44 19.36 -0.48 -15.34
N GLY A 45 18.23 -0.84 -15.96
CA GLY A 45 16.93 -0.26 -15.66
C GLY A 45 16.47 -0.54 -14.24
N THR A 46 15.41 0.17 -13.85
CA THR A 46 14.85 0.17 -12.51
C THR A 46 13.75 -0.87 -12.38
N VAL A 47 13.78 -1.66 -11.31
CA VAL A 47 12.71 -2.60 -10.98
C VAL A 47 11.59 -1.82 -10.28
N ILE A 48 10.41 -1.75 -10.91
CA ILE A 48 9.30 -0.94 -10.41
C ILE A 48 8.36 -1.83 -9.58
N LEU A 49 8.49 -1.80 -8.26
CA LEU A 49 7.63 -2.55 -7.31
C LEU A 49 6.56 -1.67 -6.66
N ARG A 50 6.60 -0.35 -6.90
CA ARG A 50 5.64 0.63 -6.41
C ARG A 50 4.26 0.50 -7.05
N LEU A 51 4.19 0.07 -8.30
CA LEU A 51 2.96 0.06 -9.09
C LEU A 51 2.25 -1.28 -8.91
N ALA A 52 0.99 -1.24 -8.45
CA ALA A 52 0.14 -2.42 -8.37
C ALA A 52 -0.28 -2.87 -9.78
N GLU A 53 0.65 -3.47 -10.51
CA GLU A 53 0.47 -4.05 -11.84
C GLU A 53 0.66 -5.56 -11.75
N ASN A 54 -0.18 -6.30 -12.46
CA ASN A 54 -0.06 -7.74 -12.55
C ASN A 54 0.42 -8.10 -13.95
N SER A 55 1.73 -8.28 -14.13
CA SER A 55 2.31 -8.62 -15.43
C SER A 55 2.37 -10.12 -15.72
N LEU A 56 1.99 -10.97 -14.75
CA LEU A 56 2.15 -12.42 -14.79
C LEU A 56 1.40 -13.11 -15.94
N MET A 57 0.37 -12.47 -16.49
CA MET A 57 -0.46 -13.01 -17.56
C MET A 57 -0.42 -12.17 -18.84
N HIS A 58 0.52 -11.23 -18.98
CA HIS A 58 0.59 -10.34 -20.15
C HIS A 58 0.68 -11.11 -21.49
N ASP A 59 1.45 -12.20 -21.54
CA ASP A 59 1.58 -13.02 -22.75
C ASP A 59 0.27 -13.72 -23.13
N GLU A 60 -0.49 -14.20 -22.14
CA GLU A 60 -1.80 -14.83 -22.36
C GLU A 60 -2.82 -13.79 -22.84
N VAL A 61 -2.87 -12.63 -22.20
CA VAL A 61 -3.72 -11.48 -22.61
C VAL A 61 -3.36 -11.06 -24.04
N GLY A 62 -2.07 -10.90 -24.35
CA GLY A 62 -1.60 -10.50 -25.66
C GLY A 62 -1.96 -11.51 -26.75
N ARG A 63 -1.82 -12.82 -26.47
CA ARG A 63 -2.23 -13.89 -27.39
C ARG A 63 -3.73 -13.88 -27.65
N PHE A 64 -4.55 -13.76 -26.60
CA PHE A 64 -6.00 -13.70 -26.74
C PHE A 64 -6.43 -12.49 -27.57
N ILE A 65 -5.90 -11.31 -27.25
CA ILE A 65 -6.17 -10.06 -27.98
C ILE A 65 -5.86 -10.22 -29.46
N LYS A 66 -4.68 -10.75 -29.81
CA LYS A 66 -4.26 -10.95 -31.20
C LYS A 66 -5.26 -11.78 -32.02
N GLN A 67 -5.95 -12.73 -31.39
CA GLN A 67 -6.97 -13.56 -32.03
C GLN A 67 -8.32 -12.87 -32.15
N GLN A 68 -8.62 -11.91 -31.27
CA GLN A 68 -9.91 -11.23 -31.18
C GLN A 68 -9.95 -9.83 -31.80
N VAL A 69 -8.82 -9.26 -32.22
CA VAL A 69 -8.81 -7.91 -32.83
C VAL A 69 -9.52 -7.94 -34.19
N ASN A 70 -10.82 -7.67 -34.16
CA ASN A 70 -11.67 -7.46 -35.32
C ASN A 70 -12.68 -6.33 -35.04
N VAL A 71 -13.07 -5.60 -36.08
CA VAL A 71 -14.07 -4.53 -35.96
C VAL A 71 -15.38 -5.06 -36.50
N LEU A 72 -16.11 -5.81 -35.68
CA LEU A 72 -17.38 -6.42 -36.05
C LEU A 72 -18.43 -6.29 -34.91
N PRO A 73 -19.66 -5.86 -35.23
CA PRO A 73 -20.12 -5.36 -36.54
C PRO A 73 -19.49 -4.01 -36.94
N VAL A 74 -19.45 -3.70 -38.24
CA VAL A 74 -18.80 -2.47 -38.79
C VAL A 74 -19.37 -1.17 -38.21
N ASN A 75 -20.61 -1.19 -37.71
CA ASN A 75 -21.22 -0.04 -37.01
C ASN A 75 -20.49 0.32 -35.70
N HIS A 76 -19.59 -0.51 -35.18
CA HIS A 76 -18.68 -0.14 -34.08
C HIS A 76 -17.67 0.95 -34.46
N LEU A 77 -17.53 1.27 -35.75
CA LEU A 77 -16.83 2.48 -36.23
C LEU A 77 -17.65 3.78 -36.05
N THR A 78 -18.91 3.67 -35.61
CA THR A 78 -19.80 4.81 -35.33
C THR A 78 -19.97 5.01 -33.82
N TYR A 79 -20.80 5.98 -33.42
CA TYR A 79 -21.16 6.16 -32.01
C TYR A 79 -21.99 5.02 -31.40
N SER A 80 -22.48 4.08 -32.22
CA SER A 80 -23.16 2.85 -31.80
C SER A 80 -24.21 3.09 -30.71
N THR A 81 -24.05 2.50 -29.52
CA THR A 81 -25.00 2.55 -28.39
C THR A 81 -24.74 3.71 -27.42
N GLY A 82 -23.86 4.65 -27.78
CA GLY A 82 -23.58 5.84 -27.00
C GLY A 82 -22.69 5.63 -25.77
N PRO A 83 -22.66 6.60 -24.84
CA PRO A 83 -21.65 6.72 -23.78
C PRO A 83 -21.66 5.60 -22.75
N ARG A 84 -22.75 4.82 -22.64
CA ARG A 84 -22.86 3.73 -21.67
C ARG A 84 -22.02 2.50 -22.03
N GLY A 85 -21.57 2.40 -23.28
CA GLY A 85 -20.90 1.23 -23.82
C GLY A 85 -21.83 0.20 -24.49
N SER A 86 -21.22 -0.73 -25.22
CA SER A 86 -21.89 -1.70 -26.08
C SER A 86 -22.80 -2.63 -25.29
N HIS A 87 -23.95 -2.99 -25.88
CA HIS A 87 -24.85 -3.97 -25.28
C HIS A 87 -24.18 -5.34 -25.10
N ARG A 88 -23.29 -5.73 -26.03
CA ARG A 88 -22.55 -7.00 -25.95
C ARG A 88 -21.67 -7.04 -24.69
N LEU A 89 -20.83 -6.03 -24.48
CA LEU A 89 -19.97 -5.97 -23.30
C LEU A 89 -20.80 -5.88 -22.01
N ARG A 90 -21.80 -5.00 -21.96
CA ARG A 90 -22.65 -4.87 -20.77
C ARG A 90 -23.37 -6.16 -20.41
N ARG A 91 -23.82 -6.94 -21.40
CA ARG A 91 -24.42 -8.26 -21.19
C ARG A 91 -23.41 -9.29 -20.70
N ALA A 92 -22.23 -9.35 -21.32
CA ALA A 92 -21.17 -10.28 -20.92
C ALA A 92 -20.68 -9.98 -19.49
N ALA A 93 -20.54 -8.69 -19.16
CA ALA A 93 -20.23 -8.21 -17.83
C ALA A 93 -21.33 -8.57 -16.82
N ALA A 94 -22.60 -8.25 -17.10
CA ALA A 94 -23.71 -8.62 -16.22
C ALA A 94 -23.75 -10.14 -15.93
N ALA A 95 -23.54 -10.97 -16.95
CA ALA A 95 -23.45 -12.42 -16.77
C ALA A 95 -22.25 -12.83 -15.90
N PHE A 96 -21.07 -12.22 -16.12
CA PHE A 96 -19.90 -12.42 -15.25
C PHE A 96 -20.22 -12.08 -13.79
N TRP A 97 -20.86 -10.94 -13.51
CA TRP A 97 -21.27 -10.60 -12.14
C TRP A 97 -22.25 -11.62 -11.55
N MET A 98 -23.27 -12.02 -12.31
CA MET A 98 -24.25 -13.02 -11.86
C MET A 98 -23.58 -14.35 -11.48
N ASP A 99 -22.60 -14.79 -12.26
CA ASP A 99 -21.90 -16.06 -12.06
C ASP A 99 -20.85 -15.99 -10.93
N ASP A 100 -20.11 -14.88 -10.84
CA ASP A 100 -18.89 -14.80 -10.04
C ASP A 100 -19.02 -13.99 -8.74
N PHE A 101 -20.03 -13.12 -8.63
CA PHE A 101 -20.20 -12.19 -7.50
C PHE A 101 -21.48 -12.48 -6.71
N ASN A 102 -22.27 -13.47 -7.13
CA ASN A 102 -23.49 -13.94 -6.46
C ASN A 102 -24.41 -12.79 -5.98
N PRO A 103 -24.78 -11.85 -6.86
CA PRO A 103 -25.57 -10.70 -6.46
C PRO A 103 -26.93 -11.14 -5.94
N ARG A 104 -27.40 -10.48 -4.89
CA ARG A 104 -28.71 -10.75 -4.27
C ARG A 104 -29.85 -10.38 -5.21
N GLU A 105 -29.65 -9.32 -5.99
CA GLU A 105 -30.59 -8.82 -6.98
C GLU A 105 -30.08 -9.11 -8.40
N PRO A 106 -30.97 -9.40 -9.36
CA PRO A 106 -30.57 -9.59 -10.75
C PRO A 106 -29.85 -8.36 -11.33
N ILE A 107 -28.70 -8.59 -11.95
CA ILE A 107 -27.94 -7.57 -12.67
C ILE A 107 -28.19 -7.72 -14.16
N GLY A 108 -28.76 -6.69 -14.76
CA GLY A 108 -29.03 -6.60 -16.19
C GLY A 108 -28.10 -5.62 -16.91
N VAL A 109 -28.28 -5.57 -18.23
CA VAL A 109 -27.55 -4.67 -19.14
C VAL A 109 -27.72 -3.19 -18.76
N ASP A 110 -28.85 -2.83 -18.17
CA ASP A 110 -29.15 -1.46 -17.74
C ASP A 110 -28.56 -1.09 -16.37
N ASN A 111 -27.96 -2.06 -15.68
CA ASN A 111 -27.26 -1.85 -14.40
C ASN A 111 -25.77 -1.60 -14.59
N ILE A 112 -25.22 -1.73 -15.79
CA ILE A 112 -23.79 -1.62 -16.07
C ILE A 112 -23.49 -0.39 -16.92
N PHE A 113 -22.49 0.39 -16.51
CA PHE A 113 -21.93 1.51 -17.25
C PHE A 113 -20.44 1.28 -17.51
N ILE A 114 -19.98 1.45 -18.75
CA ILE A 114 -18.57 1.26 -19.13
C ILE A 114 -17.80 2.57 -19.04
N THR A 115 -16.60 2.53 -18.45
CA THR A 115 -15.68 3.68 -18.35
C THR A 115 -14.25 3.30 -18.74
N PRO A 116 -13.38 4.27 -19.08
CA PRO A 116 -11.97 4.01 -19.39
C PRO A 116 -11.12 3.79 -18.13
N GLY A 117 -11.48 2.74 -17.38
CA GLY A 117 -10.90 2.40 -16.08
C GLY A 117 -11.63 3.03 -14.90
N LEU A 118 -11.25 2.63 -13.68
CA LEU A 118 -11.95 3.05 -12.46
C LEU A 118 -11.66 4.47 -12.01
N ALA A 119 -10.50 5.05 -12.34
CA ALA A 119 -10.26 6.48 -12.11
C ALA A 119 -11.36 7.35 -12.73
N SER A 120 -11.71 7.07 -14.00
CA SER A 120 -12.83 7.75 -14.67
C SER A 120 -14.20 7.35 -14.15
N ALA A 121 -14.36 6.13 -13.64
CA ALA A 121 -15.60 5.71 -12.98
C ALA A 121 -15.86 6.52 -11.71
N ILE A 122 -14.86 6.61 -10.84
CA ILE A 122 -14.90 7.36 -9.59
C ILE A 122 -15.12 8.83 -9.89
N ASP A 123 -14.30 9.44 -10.75
CA ASP A 123 -14.44 10.85 -11.13
C ASP A 123 -15.84 11.16 -11.69
N ALA A 124 -16.41 10.33 -12.57
CA ALA A 124 -17.76 10.54 -13.11
C ALA A 124 -18.85 10.35 -12.04
N LEU A 125 -18.70 9.36 -11.15
CA LEU A 125 -19.67 9.10 -10.09
C LEU A 125 -19.67 10.22 -9.05
N ILE A 126 -18.49 10.67 -8.63
CA ILE A 126 -18.31 11.80 -7.72
C ILE A 126 -18.85 13.08 -8.33
N TRP A 127 -18.53 13.38 -9.59
CA TRP A 127 -19.07 14.53 -10.30
C TRP A 127 -20.61 14.51 -10.35
N THR A 128 -21.20 13.31 -10.41
CA THR A 128 -22.66 13.13 -10.48
C THR A 128 -23.36 13.30 -9.12
N ILE A 129 -22.74 12.85 -8.02
CA ILE A 129 -23.40 12.75 -6.72
C ILE A 129 -22.98 13.84 -5.72
N CYS A 130 -22.01 14.70 -6.06
CA CYS A 130 -21.45 15.71 -5.16
C CYS A 130 -21.47 17.10 -5.81
N ASP A 131 -21.60 18.12 -4.97
CA ASP A 131 -21.34 19.53 -5.31
C ASP A 131 -19.90 19.93 -4.93
N GLU A 132 -19.41 21.06 -5.45
CA GLU A 132 -18.09 21.58 -5.06
C GLU A 132 -18.05 21.87 -3.55
N GLY A 133 -17.01 21.37 -2.88
CA GLY A 133 -16.84 21.49 -1.42
C GLY A 133 -17.47 20.37 -0.59
N ASP A 134 -18.32 19.52 -1.18
CA ASP A 134 -18.77 18.27 -0.54
C ASP A 134 -17.56 17.34 -0.25
N ALA A 135 -17.79 16.32 0.56
CA ALA A 135 -16.78 15.33 0.93
C ALA A 135 -17.22 13.88 0.74
N ILE A 136 -16.22 13.01 0.56
CA ILE A 136 -16.35 11.55 0.58
C ILE A 136 -15.46 11.00 1.70
N LEU A 137 -16.02 10.08 2.49
CA LEU A 137 -15.25 9.35 3.49
C LEU A 137 -14.57 8.13 2.88
N ILE A 138 -13.32 7.88 3.27
CA ILE A 138 -12.56 6.71 2.85
C ILE A 138 -11.77 6.17 4.07
N PRO A 139 -11.93 4.89 4.45
CA PRO A 139 -11.09 4.25 5.48
C PRO A 139 -9.58 4.42 5.22
N LEU A 140 -8.81 4.73 6.26
CA LEU A 140 -7.35 4.75 6.21
C LEU A 140 -6.73 3.38 6.57
N PRO A 141 -5.54 3.04 6.02
CA PRO A 141 -4.87 3.70 4.88
C PRO A 141 -5.64 3.50 3.57
N LEU A 142 -5.48 4.41 2.61
CA LEU A 142 -6.25 4.42 1.36
C LEU A 142 -5.38 4.32 0.09
N TYR A 143 -6.01 3.96 -1.03
CA TYR A 143 -5.37 4.07 -2.35
C TYR A 143 -5.06 5.53 -2.66
N ASN A 144 -3.78 5.85 -2.81
CA ASN A 144 -3.29 7.20 -3.03
C ASN A 144 -3.90 7.94 -4.24
N GLY A 145 -4.40 7.21 -5.24
CA GLY A 145 -5.07 7.83 -6.38
C GLY A 145 -6.48 8.34 -6.08
N PHE A 146 -7.15 7.92 -5.00
CA PHE A 146 -8.47 8.46 -4.67
C PHE A 146 -8.45 9.98 -4.44
N ASN A 147 -7.36 10.51 -3.87
CA ASN A 147 -7.17 11.96 -3.76
C ASN A 147 -7.19 12.66 -5.12
N VAL A 148 -6.74 12.01 -6.19
CA VAL A 148 -6.74 12.54 -7.55
C VAL A 148 -8.11 12.32 -8.20
N ASP A 149 -8.64 11.09 -8.11
CA ASP A 149 -9.86 10.64 -8.77
C ASP A 149 -11.11 11.37 -8.24
N VAL A 150 -11.12 11.76 -6.96
CA VAL A 150 -12.23 12.48 -6.30
C VAL A 150 -12.09 14.00 -6.47
N PHE A 151 -10.87 14.54 -6.33
CA PHE A 151 -10.66 16.00 -6.21
C PHE A 151 -10.52 16.72 -7.56
N ASN A 152 -9.81 16.12 -8.53
CA ASN A 152 -9.22 16.88 -9.64
C ASN A 152 -10.22 17.70 -10.46
N ARG A 153 -11.40 17.14 -10.75
CA ARG A 153 -12.40 17.81 -11.58
C ARG A 153 -13.54 18.42 -10.76
N SER A 154 -13.94 17.74 -9.68
CA SER A 154 -15.13 18.08 -8.90
C SER A 154 -14.84 18.99 -7.71
N ASN A 155 -13.56 19.20 -7.34
CA ASN A 155 -13.16 19.92 -6.12
C ASN A 155 -13.82 19.36 -4.84
N VAL A 156 -14.15 18.06 -4.86
CA VAL A 156 -14.72 17.31 -3.74
C VAL A 156 -13.57 16.84 -2.84
N ARG A 157 -13.79 16.89 -1.53
CA ARG A 157 -12.79 16.56 -0.52
C ARG A 157 -12.77 15.06 -0.26
N VAL A 158 -11.57 14.50 -0.12
CA VAL A 158 -11.38 13.19 0.51
C VAL A 158 -11.15 13.42 2.00
N ILE A 159 -12.01 12.83 2.83
CA ILE A 159 -11.80 12.76 4.28
C ILE A 159 -11.41 11.32 4.60
N GLY A 160 -10.13 11.12 4.94
CA GLY A 160 -9.67 9.85 5.49
C GLY A 160 -10.34 9.59 6.83
N VAL A 161 -10.86 8.38 7.05
CA VAL A 161 -11.42 7.93 8.33
C VAL A 161 -10.26 7.38 9.17
N PRO A 162 -9.82 8.10 10.23
CA PRO A 162 -8.74 7.64 11.08
C PRO A 162 -9.24 6.65 12.13
N TYR A 163 -8.35 5.76 12.54
CA TYR A 163 -8.57 4.74 13.56
C TYR A 163 -7.76 4.98 14.82
N THR A 164 -6.71 5.79 14.75
CA THR A 164 -5.94 6.17 15.95
C THR A 164 -6.85 6.79 17.00
N GLY A 165 -6.90 6.18 18.19
CA GLY A 165 -7.75 6.63 19.29
C GLY A 165 -9.21 6.15 19.22
N VAL A 166 -9.58 5.33 18.22
CA VAL A 166 -10.88 4.65 18.19
C VAL A 166 -10.85 3.49 19.18
N GLU A 167 -11.89 3.39 20.02
CA GLU A 167 -12.03 2.26 20.94
C GLU A 167 -11.99 0.93 20.19
N GLY A 168 -11.22 -0.03 20.70
CA GLY A 168 -11.03 -1.34 20.07
C GLY A 168 -9.96 -1.39 18.97
N TYR A 169 -9.39 -0.25 18.55
CA TYR A 169 -8.27 -0.23 17.61
C TYR A 169 -6.93 -0.31 18.36
N SER A 170 -6.16 -1.36 18.11
CA SER A 170 -4.82 -1.55 18.67
C SER A 170 -3.81 -2.01 17.62
N THR A 171 -4.26 -2.76 16.61
CA THR A 171 -3.44 -3.32 15.55
C THR A 171 -4.09 -3.09 14.19
N VAL A 172 -3.31 -3.27 13.12
CA VAL A 172 -3.79 -3.19 11.72
C VAL A 172 -4.95 -4.18 11.46
N ASP A 173 -5.05 -5.28 12.21
CA ASP A 173 -6.14 -6.25 12.06
C ASP A 173 -7.52 -5.69 12.46
N ASP A 174 -7.54 -4.74 13.41
CA ASP A 174 -8.77 -4.14 13.91
C ASP A 174 -9.43 -3.22 12.87
N LEU A 175 -8.71 -2.83 11.81
CA LEU A 175 -9.25 -2.14 10.63
C LEU A 175 -10.29 -2.97 9.87
N PHE A 176 -10.34 -4.29 10.12
CA PHE A 176 -11.31 -5.19 9.49
C PHE A 176 -12.46 -5.54 10.43
N ASP A 177 -12.47 -5.04 11.66
CA ASP A 177 -13.55 -5.26 12.63
C ASP A 177 -14.74 -4.33 12.36
N ALA A 178 -15.95 -4.88 12.41
CA ALA A 178 -17.18 -4.16 12.09
C ALA A 178 -17.46 -2.99 13.04
N GLU A 179 -17.22 -3.19 14.34
CA GLU A 179 -17.57 -2.23 15.38
C GLU A 179 -16.51 -1.11 15.47
N VAL A 180 -15.23 -1.44 15.26
CA VAL A 180 -14.16 -0.44 15.11
C VAL A 180 -14.44 0.47 13.91
N ASN A 181 -14.77 -0.11 12.75
CA ASN A 181 -15.16 0.65 11.57
C ASN A 181 -16.38 1.54 11.84
N ARG A 182 -17.39 1.02 12.54
CA ARG A 182 -18.60 1.77 12.89
C ARG A 182 -18.26 3.01 13.70
N ARG A 183 -17.49 2.87 14.77
CA ARG A 183 -17.06 3.99 15.62
C ARG A 183 -16.18 4.99 14.86
N ALA A 184 -15.24 4.51 14.06
CA ALA A 184 -14.34 5.36 13.28
C ALA A 184 -15.11 6.24 12.29
N ILE A 185 -16.02 5.65 11.52
CA ILE A 185 -16.81 6.36 10.51
C ILE A 185 -17.80 7.34 11.16
N GLU A 186 -18.49 6.95 12.23
CA GLU A 186 -19.38 7.87 12.96
C GLU A 186 -18.62 9.08 13.51
N GLY A 187 -17.44 8.85 14.11
CA GLY A 187 -16.59 9.94 14.59
C GLY A 187 -16.10 10.87 13.46
N ALA A 188 -15.78 10.32 12.29
CA ALA A 188 -15.41 11.12 11.13
C ALA A 188 -16.59 11.93 10.57
N LEU A 189 -17.79 11.37 10.56
CA LEU A 189 -19.02 12.09 10.18
C LEU A 189 -19.32 13.24 11.14
N ASP A 190 -19.18 13.03 12.44
CA ASP A 190 -19.46 14.06 13.43
C ASP A 190 -18.46 15.22 13.35
N ARG A 191 -17.17 14.92 13.11
CA ARG A 191 -16.17 15.96 12.82
C ARG A 191 -16.51 16.74 11.54
N ALA A 192 -16.84 16.05 10.45
CA ALA A 192 -17.22 16.71 9.20
C ALA A 192 -18.44 17.63 9.38
N ARG A 193 -19.46 17.18 10.13
CA ARG A 193 -20.63 18.00 10.48
C ARG A 193 -20.26 19.23 11.31
N HIS A 194 -19.39 19.06 12.31
CA HIS A 194 -18.90 20.16 13.13
C HIS A 194 -18.20 21.24 12.28
N ASP A 195 -17.40 20.81 11.29
CA ASP A 195 -16.69 21.69 10.37
C ASP A 195 -17.58 22.26 9.24
N GLY A 196 -18.90 21.97 9.26
CA GLY A 196 -19.84 22.41 8.23
C GLY A 196 -19.63 21.75 6.87
N ILE A 197 -18.97 20.59 6.83
CA ILE A 197 -18.68 19.84 5.60
C ILE A 197 -19.76 18.78 5.39
N ARG A 198 -20.40 18.82 4.23
CA ARG A 198 -21.41 17.84 3.83
C ARG A 198 -20.75 16.60 3.23
N VAL A 199 -20.92 15.45 3.89
CA VAL A 199 -20.48 14.16 3.38
C VAL A 199 -21.57 13.54 2.50
N ARG A 200 -21.20 13.02 1.33
CA ARG A 200 -22.14 12.43 0.34
C ARG A 200 -22.01 10.93 0.17
N ALA A 201 -20.82 10.37 0.41
CA ALA A 201 -20.59 8.94 0.23
C ALA A 201 -19.52 8.41 1.20
N LEU A 202 -19.57 7.10 1.42
CA LEU A 202 -18.48 6.26 1.89
C LEU A 202 -17.95 5.47 0.69
N LEU A 203 -16.65 5.59 0.41
CA LEU A 203 -15.97 4.79 -0.59
C LEU A 203 -15.02 3.80 0.12
N ILE A 204 -15.18 2.52 -0.18
CA ILE A 204 -14.32 1.44 0.35
C ILE A 204 -13.57 0.76 -0.79
N SER A 205 -12.35 0.29 -0.51
CA SER A 205 -11.60 -0.62 -1.39
C SER A 205 -11.72 -2.04 -0.82
N HIS A 206 -12.30 -2.97 -1.58
CA HIS A 206 -12.61 -4.32 -1.11
C HIS A 206 -12.42 -5.36 -2.22
N PRO A 207 -11.34 -6.16 -2.23
CA PRO A 207 -10.29 -6.23 -1.23
C PRO A 207 -9.48 -4.93 -1.03
N HIS A 208 -8.95 -4.76 0.17
CA HIS A 208 -8.33 -3.53 0.66
C HIS A 208 -6.98 -3.21 0.00
N ASN A 209 -6.79 -1.97 -0.41
CA ASN A 209 -5.53 -1.42 -0.90
C ASN A 209 -5.11 -0.25 0.01
N PRO A 210 -3.99 -0.36 0.75
CA PRO A 210 -2.81 -1.21 0.47
C PRO A 210 -2.65 -2.50 1.30
N LEU A 211 -3.63 -2.90 2.11
CA LEU A 211 -3.43 -3.98 3.11
C LEU A 211 -3.62 -5.41 2.58
N GLY A 212 -4.25 -5.60 1.42
CA GLY A 212 -4.34 -6.91 0.77
C GLY A 212 -5.28 -7.91 1.46
N ARG A 213 -6.34 -7.43 2.11
CA ARG A 213 -7.32 -8.27 2.82
C ARG A 213 -8.75 -7.95 2.43
N CYS A 214 -9.63 -8.93 2.56
CA CYS A 214 -11.07 -8.75 2.40
C CYS A 214 -11.70 -8.27 3.72
N TYR A 215 -12.69 -7.38 3.63
CA TYR A 215 -13.60 -7.12 4.73
C TYR A 215 -14.52 -8.31 4.98
N SER A 216 -14.88 -8.54 6.24
CA SER A 216 -15.86 -9.56 6.63
C SER A 216 -17.28 -9.17 6.21
N PHE A 217 -18.19 -10.14 6.19
CA PHE A 217 -19.61 -9.88 5.96
C PHE A 217 -20.14 -8.81 6.93
N ASP A 218 -19.89 -8.98 8.23
CA ASP A 218 -20.35 -8.09 9.29
C ASP A 218 -19.81 -6.66 9.09
N THR A 219 -18.57 -6.53 8.64
CA THR A 219 -17.96 -5.22 8.36
C THR A 219 -18.59 -4.55 7.15
N LEU A 220 -18.86 -5.30 6.08
CA LEU A 220 -19.54 -4.77 4.90
C LEU A 220 -21.00 -4.37 5.21
N GLU A 221 -21.70 -5.16 6.03
CA GLU A 221 -23.04 -4.83 6.50
C GLU A 221 -23.02 -3.56 7.38
N ALA A 222 -22.04 -3.42 8.28
CA ALA A 222 -21.86 -2.22 9.08
C ALA A 222 -21.66 -0.96 8.21
N PHE A 223 -20.88 -1.05 7.13
CA PHE A 223 -20.75 0.05 6.17
C PHE A 223 -22.10 0.42 5.53
N ALA A 224 -22.88 -0.56 5.09
CA ALA A 224 -24.19 -0.31 4.50
C ALA A 224 -25.19 0.30 5.51
N LEU A 225 -25.19 -0.18 6.75
CA LEU A 225 -26.02 0.33 7.85
C LEU A 225 -25.72 1.81 8.14
N ILE A 226 -24.43 2.17 8.22
CA ILE A 226 -24.02 3.56 8.47
C ILE A 226 -24.44 4.45 7.29
N CYS A 227 -24.25 3.99 6.05
CA CYS A 227 -24.67 4.73 4.87
C CYS A 227 -26.19 4.94 4.84
N GLY A 228 -26.98 3.91 5.15
CA GLY A 228 -28.44 4.02 5.26
C GLY A 228 -28.88 5.00 6.35
N LYS A 229 -28.30 4.88 7.56
CA LYS A 229 -28.58 5.76 8.70
C LYS A 229 -28.30 7.24 8.41
N HIS A 230 -27.27 7.54 7.63
CA HIS A 230 -26.80 8.90 7.38
C HIS A 230 -27.08 9.44 5.98
N ASP A 231 -27.97 8.77 5.24
CA ASP A 231 -28.39 9.18 3.90
C ASP A 231 -27.23 9.25 2.87
N LEU A 232 -26.19 8.41 3.04
CA LEU A 232 -24.99 8.41 2.20
C LEU A 232 -25.08 7.41 1.04
N HIS A 233 -24.28 7.64 0.00
CA HIS A 233 -23.95 6.62 -0.98
C HIS A 233 -22.88 5.65 -0.45
N LEU A 234 -22.98 4.38 -0.83
CA LEU A 234 -21.94 3.37 -0.63
C LEU A 234 -21.30 3.05 -1.99
N ILE A 235 -20.01 3.33 -2.11
CA ILE A 235 -19.20 3.01 -3.30
C ILE A 235 -18.21 1.90 -2.92
N SER A 236 -18.39 0.70 -3.46
CA SER A 236 -17.49 -0.44 -3.27
C SER A 236 -16.55 -0.57 -4.47
N ASP A 237 -15.28 -0.22 -4.31
CA ASP A 237 -14.24 -0.50 -5.29
C ASP A 237 -13.75 -1.95 -5.14
N GLU A 238 -14.27 -2.83 -6.00
CA GLU A 238 -14.02 -4.27 -5.98
C GLU A 238 -12.97 -4.71 -7.01
N ILE A 239 -12.08 -3.81 -7.46
CA ILE A 239 -11.10 -4.07 -8.54
C ILE A 239 -10.14 -5.26 -8.30
N TYR A 240 -9.99 -5.73 -7.06
CA TYR A 240 -9.17 -6.90 -6.70
C TYR A 240 -10.00 -8.15 -6.37
N ALA A 241 -11.31 -8.19 -6.69
CA ALA A 241 -12.22 -9.28 -6.34
C ALA A 241 -11.74 -10.67 -6.80
N LYS A 242 -11.06 -10.75 -7.95
CA LYS A 242 -10.47 -11.98 -8.49
C LYS A 242 -8.96 -12.09 -8.23
N SER A 243 -8.41 -11.29 -7.33
CA SER A 243 -7.02 -11.33 -6.88
C SER A 243 -6.92 -11.80 -5.43
N VAL A 244 -7.81 -12.73 -5.02
CA VAL A 244 -7.79 -13.38 -3.71
C VAL A 244 -7.24 -14.79 -3.87
N PHE A 245 -6.12 -15.07 -3.21
CA PHE A 245 -5.34 -16.29 -3.40
C PHE A 245 -5.10 -17.03 -2.08
N PRO A 246 -4.82 -18.34 -2.12
CA PRO A 246 -4.51 -19.10 -0.92
C PRO A 246 -3.20 -18.63 -0.28
N ASN A 247 -3.22 -18.33 1.02
CA ASN A 247 -2.00 -18.10 1.79
C ASN A 247 -1.98 -19.10 2.98
N PRO A 248 -1.05 -20.07 3.00
CA PRO A 248 -0.92 -21.02 4.11
C PRO A 248 -0.65 -20.38 5.47
N SER A 249 -0.11 -19.15 5.49
CA SER A 249 0.15 -18.39 6.72
C SER A 249 -1.14 -17.83 7.34
N THR A 250 -2.22 -17.72 6.55
CA THR A 250 -3.52 -17.19 6.98
C THR A 250 -4.67 -18.11 6.54
N PRO A 251 -4.73 -19.36 7.04
CA PRO A 251 -5.72 -20.35 6.59
C PRO A 251 -7.17 -19.98 6.92
N LYS A 252 -7.37 -19.01 7.83
CA LYS A 252 -8.67 -18.46 8.22
C LYS A 252 -8.93 -17.07 7.62
N ALA A 253 -8.16 -16.65 6.62
CA ALA A 253 -8.36 -15.36 6.00
C ALA A 253 -9.77 -15.26 5.41
N VAL A 254 -10.38 -14.08 5.60
CA VAL A 254 -11.71 -13.78 5.08
C VAL A 254 -11.68 -13.90 3.56
N ARG A 255 -12.65 -14.63 3.01
CA ARG A 255 -12.83 -14.76 1.55
C ARG A 255 -13.50 -13.50 1.01
N PHE A 256 -13.28 -13.23 -0.28
CA PHE A 256 -13.99 -12.15 -0.94
C PHE A 256 -15.49 -12.46 -1.01
N VAL A 257 -16.29 -11.47 -0.63
CA VAL A 257 -17.75 -11.44 -0.76
C VAL A 257 -18.10 -10.07 -1.32
N SER A 258 -18.72 -10.03 -2.50
CA SER A 258 -19.14 -8.75 -3.08
C SER A 258 -20.22 -8.10 -2.24
N THR A 259 -20.20 -6.78 -2.13
CA THR A 259 -21.32 -6.03 -1.51
C THR A 259 -22.64 -6.25 -2.24
N LEU A 260 -22.63 -6.66 -3.51
CA LEU A 260 -23.83 -7.04 -4.27
C LEU A 260 -24.52 -8.29 -3.73
N SER A 261 -23.79 -9.17 -3.04
CA SER A 261 -24.33 -10.43 -2.50
C SER A 261 -25.04 -10.27 -1.15
N LEU A 262 -24.91 -9.11 -0.51
CA LEU A 262 -25.49 -8.81 0.79
C LEU A 262 -27.00 -8.57 0.68
N ASP A 263 -27.74 -8.96 1.72
CA ASP A 263 -29.16 -8.61 1.82
C ASP A 263 -29.31 -7.20 2.40
N LEU A 264 -29.25 -6.22 1.52
CA LEU A 264 -29.33 -4.80 1.88
C LEU A 264 -30.77 -4.27 1.95
N GLY A 265 -31.77 -5.15 1.89
CA GLY A 265 -33.18 -4.78 1.96
C GLY A 265 -33.52 -4.07 3.27
N GLY A 266 -33.94 -2.81 3.20
CA GLY A 266 -34.24 -2.01 4.39
C GLY A 266 -33.02 -1.49 5.16
N VAL A 267 -31.80 -1.82 4.71
CA VAL A 267 -30.53 -1.35 5.30
C VAL A 267 -30.10 -0.03 4.66
N ILE A 268 -30.06 0.00 3.32
CA ILE A 268 -29.73 1.19 2.52
C ILE A 268 -30.67 1.26 1.32
N ASP A 269 -30.98 2.48 0.87
CA ASP A 269 -31.64 2.68 -0.42
C ASP A 269 -30.76 2.12 -1.54
N LYS A 270 -31.26 1.08 -2.23
CA LYS A 270 -30.54 0.40 -3.32
C LYS A 270 -30.09 1.34 -4.43
N THR A 271 -30.73 2.51 -4.57
CA THR A 271 -30.34 3.55 -5.53
C THR A 271 -29.05 4.29 -5.15
N ARG A 272 -28.46 3.99 -4.00
CA ARG A 272 -27.24 4.61 -3.48
C ARG A 272 -26.10 3.63 -3.24
N HIS A 273 -26.30 2.37 -3.61
CA HIS A 273 -25.26 1.34 -3.62
C HIS A 273 -24.66 1.23 -5.03
N HIS A 274 -23.34 1.41 -5.11
CA HIS A 274 -22.58 1.43 -6.36
C HIS A 274 -21.37 0.53 -6.23
N VAL A 275 -21.18 -0.37 -7.17
CA VAL A 275 -20.02 -1.28 -7.18
C VAL A 275 -19.18 -1.02 -8.41
N LEU A 276 -17.87 -0.88 -8.20
CA LEU A 276 -16.90 -0.63 -9.24
C LEU A 276 -16.06 -1.88 -9.46
N TYR A 277 -15.74 -2.15 -10.71
CA TYR A 277 -14.82 -3.22 -11.09
C TYR A 277 -14.14 -2.89 -12.41
N GLY A 278 -13.04 -3.55 -12.73
CA GLY A 278 -12.34 -3.29 -13.98
C GLY A 278 -11.26 -4.29 -14.30
N ALA A 279 -10.77 -4.20 -15.52
CA ALA A 279 -9.80 -5.14 -16.05
C ALA A 279 -8.36 -4.91 -15.57
N SER A 280 -8.09 -3.75 -14.97
CA SER A 280 -6.71 -3.29 -14.76
C SER A 280 -5.90 -4.28 -13.91
N LYS A 281 -6.50 -4.83 -12.86
CA LYS A 281 -5.81 -5.68 -11.88
C LYS A 281 -6.07 -7.16 -12.14
N ASP A 282 -7.35 -7.53 -12.19
CA ASP A 282 -7.75 -8.92 -12.28
C ASP A 282 -7.56 -9.56 -13.65
N PHE A 283 -7.48 -8.75 -14.71
CA PHE A 283 -7.22 -9.18 -16.09
C PHE A 283 -5.86 -8.70 -16.61
N CYS A 284 -4.96 -8.23 -15.73
CA CYS A 284 -3.59 -7.87 -16.12
C CYS A 284 -3.50 -6.84 -17.26
N ALA A 285 -4.44 -5.87 -17.29
CA ALA A 285 -4.63 -5.01 -18.46
C ALA A 285 -4.81 -3.53 -18.10
N ASN A 286 -3.92 -3.01 -17.26
CA ASN A 286 -3.88 -1.60 -16.86
C ASN A 286 -3.99 -0.65 -18.08
N GLY A 287 -3.24 -0.92 -19.15
CA GLY A 287 -3.14 -0.05 -20.33
C GLY A 287 -4.36 -0.07 -21.26
N LEU A 288 -5.24 -1.07 -21.15
CA LEU A 288 -6.42 -1.18 -22.02
C LEU A 288 -7.63 -0.39 -21.54
N ARG A 289 -7.55 0.22 -20.35
CA ARG A 289 -8.51 1.21 -19.86
C ARG A 289 -9.96 0.72 -19.92
N LEU A 290 -10.27 -0.31 -19.11
CA LEU A 290 -11.66 -0.75 -18.91
C LEU A 290 -12.04 -0.75 -17.44
N GLY A 291 -13.17 -0.11 -17.16
CA GLY A 291 -13.83 -0.05 -15.87
C GLY A 291 -15.34 -0.12 -16.05
N PHE A 292 -16.01 -0.41 -14.94
CA PHE A 292 -17.43 -0.59 -14.85
C PHE A 292 -17.98 0.12 -13.62
N VAL A 293 -19.15 0.74 -13.75
CA VAL A 293 -20.02 1.08 -12.63
C VAL A 293 -21.24 0.18 -12.70
N CYS A 294 -21.49 -0.58 -11.63
CA CYS A 294 -22.71 -1.32 -11.41
C CYS A 294 -23.63 -0.55 -10.45
N THR A 295 -24.82 -0.18 -10.89
CA THR A 295 -25.80 0.54 -10.07
C THR A 295 -27.24 0.24 -10.49
N GLN A 296 -28.16 0.21 -9.51
CA GLN A 296 -29.60 0.11 -9.77
C GLN A 296 -30.25 1.47 -10.07
N ASN A 297 -29.51 2.56 -9.89
CA ASN A 297 -30.05 3.92 -10.05
C ASN A 297 -30.00 4.39 -11.51
N GLN A 298 -31.13 4.27 -12.21
CA GLN A 298 -31.26 4.73 -13.59
C GLN A 298 -31.10 6.25 -13.78
N ARG A 299 -31.33 7.05 -12.74
CA ARG A 299 -31.10 8.51 -12.78
C ARG A 299 -29.59 8.81 -12.77
N ILE A 300 -28.82 8.11 -11.93
CA ILE A 300 -27.36 8.18 -11.96
C ILE A 300 -26.81 7.69 -13.30
N MET A 301 -27.36 6.62 -13.89
CA MET A 301 -26.96 6.19 -15.23
C MET A 301 -27.15 7.28 -16.29
N GLY A 302 -28.23 8.07 -16.20
CA GLY A 302 -28.46 9.23 -17.05
C GLY A 302 -27.42 10.33 -16.85
N ALA A 303 -27.12 10.68 -15.60
CA ALA A 303 -26.13 11.71 -15.28
C ALA A 303 -24.68 11.28 -15.61
N LEU A 304 -24.32 10.02 -15.38
CA LEU A 304 -23.05 9.45 -15.86
C LEU A 304 -22.93 9.58 -17.38
N SER A 305 -24.03 9.35 -18.11
CA SER A 305 -24.06 9.46 -19.57
C SER A 305 -23.74 10.88 -20.05
N SER A 306 -24.17 11.93 -19.33
CA SER A 306 -23.94 13.33 -19.75
C SER A 306 -22.48 13.76 -19.62
N ILE A 307 -21.77 13.27 -18.59
CA ILE A 307 -20.36 13.62 -18.38
C ILE A 307 -19.39 12.66 -19.08
N SER A 308 -19.81 11.42 -19.34
CA SER A 308 -18.95 10.43 -20.00
C SER A 308 -18.79 10.66 -21.51
N ILE A 309 -19.54 11.59 -22.11
CA ILE A 309 -19.37 11.97 -23.53
C ILE A 309 -17.92 12.35 -23.90
N PHE A 310 -17.12 12.77 -22.92
CA PHE A 310 -15.73 13.17 -23.09
C PHE A 310 -14.71 12.03 -22.99
N SER A 311 -15.14 10.80 -22.66
CA SER A 311 -14.20 9.72 -22.28
C SER A 311 -14.71 8.32 -22.61
N TRP A 312 -15.18 8.06 -23.83
CA TRP A 312 -15.68 6.73 -24.21
C TRP A 312 -14.56 5.69 -24.26
N SER A 313 -14.83 4.50 -23.72
CA SER A 313 -13.99 3.34 -24.02
C SER A 313 -14.14 2.97 -25.49
N PRO A 314 -13.06 2.79 -26.26
CA PRO A 314 -13.15 2.43 -27.68
C PRO A 314 -13.91 1.12 -27.89
N HIS A 315 -14.77 1.03 -28.91
CA HIS A 315 -15.55 -0.19 -29.18
C HIS A 315 -14.68 -1.43 -29.40
N LEU A 316 -13.56 -1.29 -30.11
CA LEU A 316 -12.61 -2.40 -30.32
C LEU A 316 -12.14 -3.00 -28.99
N VAL A 317 -11.86 -2.15 -28.00
CA VAL A 317 -11.49 -2.58 -26.66
C VAL A 317 -12.66 -3.26 -25.98
N GLN A 318 -13.85 -2.69 -26.07
CA GLN A 318 -15.05 -3.29 -25.50
C GLN A 318 -15.37 -4.68 -26.07
N ASP A 319 -15.14 -4.90 -27.37
CA ASP A 319 -15.36 -6.20 -28.02
C ASP A 319 -14.36 -7.25 -27.56
N MET A 320 -13.08 -6.88 -27.42
CA MET A 320 -12.06 -7.77 -26.86
C MET A 320 -12.43 -8.21 -25.44
N TRP A 321 -12.93 -7.27 -24.62
CA TRP A 321 -13.39 -7.59 -23.27
C TRP A 321 -14.64 -8.45 -23.26
N ALA A 322 -15.60 -8.16 -24.15
CA ALA A 322 -16.78 -8.98 -24.28
C ALA A 322 -16.40 -10.42 -24.63
N ALA A 323 -15.47 -10.61 -25.56
CA ALA A 323 -14.96 -11.93 -25.94
C ALA A 323 -14.27 -12.65 -24.76
N MET A 324 -13.45 -11.95 -23.97
CA MET A 324 -12.82 -12.52 -22.77
C MET A 324 -13.85 -12.98 -21.74
N PHE A 325 -14.93 -12.23 -21.54
CA PHE A 325 -16.01 -12.67 -20.66
C PHE A 325 -16.80 -13.83 -21.27
N GLU A 326 -17.15 -13.76 -22.56
CA GLU A 326 -17.98 -14.77 -23.23
C GLU A 326 -17.29 -16.13 -23.36
N ASP A 327 -15.96 -16.17 -23.48
CA ASP A 327 -15.17 -17.41 -23.46
C ASP A 327 -14.96 -17.90 -22.02
N ARG A 328 -15.97 -18.61 -21.50
CA ARG A 328 -15.97 -19.12 -20.11
C ARG A 328 -14.82 -20.10 -19.83
N GLN A 329 -14.43 -20.89 -20.82
CA GLN A 329 -13.34 -21.85 -20.66
C GLN A 329 -11.99 -21.13 -20.54
N TRP A 330 -11.74 -20.17 -21.43
CA TRP A 330 -10.54 -19.33 -21.34
C TRP A 330 -10.52 -18.53 -20.05
N LEU A 331 -11.64 -17.90 -19.67
CA LEU A 331 -11.75 -17.08 -18.47
C LEU A 331 -11.43 -17.87 -17.20
N GLN A 332 -11.98 -19.08 -17.06
CA GLN A 332 -11.71 -19.93 -15.91
C GLN A 332 -10.22 -20.33 -15.86
N ALA A 333 -9.68 -20.84 -16.97
CA ALA A 333 -8.27 -21.24 -17.04
C ALA A 333 -7.32 -20.05 -16.79
N PHE A 334 -7.66 -18.86 -17.30
CA PHE A 334 -6.92 -17.63 -17.08
C PHE A 334 -6.90 -17.25 -15.59
N MET A 335 -8.06 -17.26 -14.92
CA MET A 335 -8.15 -16.89 -13.50
C MET A 335 -7.43 -17.90 -12.60
N GLU A 336 -7.58 -19.20 -12.86
CA GLU A 336 -6.87 -20.26 -12.14
C GLU A 336 -5.36 -20.08 -12.29
N ARG A 337 -4.86 -19.97 -13.53
CA ARG A 337 -3.42 -19.80 -13.79
C ARG A 337 -2.85 -18.53 -13.17
N LYS A 338 -3.60 -17.42 -13.25
CA LYS A 338 -3.22 -16.16 -12.61
C LYS A 338 -3.05 -16.33 -11.10
N LEU A 339 -4.01 -16.97 -10.43
CA LEU A 339 -3.96 -17.18 -8.98
C LEU A 339 -2.83 -18.13 -8.56
N GLU A 340 -2.53 -19.17 -9.36
CA GLU A 340 -1.35 -20.02 -9.15
C GLU A 340 -0.06 -19.19 -9.17
N LEU A 341 0.16 -18.41 -10.25
CA LEU A 341 1.36 -17.57 -10.40
C LEU A 341 1.45 -16.51 -9.30
N MET A 342 0.33 -15.92 -8.90
CA MET A 342 0.29 -14.98 -7.77
C MET A 342 0.69 -15.66 -6.46
N THR A 343 0.21 -16.87 -6.21
CA THR A 343 0.55 -17.66 -5.01
C THR A 343 2.03 -18.00 -4.97
N GLU A 344 2.59 -18.44 -6.10
CA GLU A 344 4.02 -18.71 -6.27
C GLU A 344 4.85 -17.46 -5.99
N ASN A 345 4.57 -16.34 -6.68
CA ASN A 345 5.30 -15.09 -6.52
C ASN A 345 5.18 -14.50 -5.10
N HIS A 346 4.00 -14.60 -4.47
CA HIS A 346 3.83 -14.22 -3.08
C HIS A 346 4.70 -15.07 -2.14
N ALA A 347 4.73 -16.40 -2.33
CA ALA A 347 5.55 -17.28 -1.52
C ALA A 347 7.05 -16.95 -1.66
N ILE A 348 7.49 -16.63 -2.87
CA ILE A 348 8.86 -16.20 -3.13
C ILE A 348 9.18 -14.89 -2.41
N ALA A 349 8.36 -13.85 -2.61
CA ALA A 349 8.59 -12.54 -2.02
C ALA A 349 8.58 -12.61 -0.49
N THR A 350 7.62 -13.32 0.10
CA THR A 350 7.54 -13.49 1.56
C THR A 350 8.63 -14.38 2.13
N SER A 351 9.08 -15.43 1.41
CA SER A 351 10.23 -16.23 1.81
C SER A 351 11.51 -15.39 1.87
N PHE A 352 11.71 -14.50 0.90
CA PHE A 352 12.82 -13.56 0.90
C PHE A 352 12.76 -12.62 2.12
N LEU A 353 11.62 -11.99 2.39
CA LEU A 353 11.46 -11.11 3.54
C LEU A 353 11.71 -11.85 4.86
N ARG A 354 11.15 -13.06 5.03
CA ARG A 354 11.38 -13.90 6.23
C ARG A 354 12.84 -14.30 6.39
N HIS A 355 13.51 -14.70 5.31
CA HIS A 355 14.93 -15.07 5.34
C HIS A 355 15.81 -13.91 5.82
N HIS A 356 15.40 -12.67 5.55
CA HIS A 356 16.11 -11.45 5.94
C HIS A 356 15.57 -10.78 7.20
N GLY A 357 14.61 -11.38 7.89
CA GLY A 357 14.05 -10.84 9.13
C GLY A 357 13.28 -9.54 8.93
N ILE A 358 12.77 -9.27 7.72
CA ILE A 358 11.97 -8.09 7.42
C ILE A 358 10.50 -8.44 7.66
N PRO A 359 9.83 -7.84 8.67
CA PRO A 359 8.43 -8.13 8.93
C PRO A 359 7.53 -7.55 7.84
N PHE A 360 6.38 -8.15 7.65
CA PHE A 360 5.33 -7.68 6.76
C PHE A 360 3.98 -8.16 7.28
N TYR A 361 2.93 -7.49 6.84
CA TYR A 361 1.57 -7.84 7.17
C TYR A 361 1.09 -9.03 6.33
N ASP A 362 0.65 -10.09 7.00
CA ASP A 362 0.11 -11.26 6.33
C ASP A 362 -1.24 -10.95 5.66
N LEU A 363 -1.39 -11.40 4.42
CA LEU A 363 -2.49 -11.00 3.54
C LEU A 363 -2.92 -12.16 2.62
N ASN A 364 -4.07 -12.04 1.97
CA ASN A 364 -4.59 -13.07 1.05
C ASN A 364 -5.20 -12.48 -0.24
N ALA A 365 -5.02 -11.19 -0.50
CA ALA A 365 -5.60 -10.51 -1.63
C ALA A 365 -4.73 -9.36 -2.17
N GLY A 366 -5.00 -8.96 -3.40
CA GLY A 366 -4.29 -7.87 -4.07
C GLY A 366 -2.97 -8.32 -4.71
N LEU A 367 -2.15 -7.33 -5.06
CA LEU A 367 -0.95 -7.52 -5.89
C LEU A 367 0.35 -7.20 -5.15
N PHE A 368 0.25 -6.89 -3.86
CA PHE A 368 1.28 -6.22 -3.09
C PHE A 368 1.36 -6.75 -1.66
N LEU A 369 2.50 -6.49 -1.03
CA LEU A 369 2.83 -6.69 0.37
C LEU A 369 2.85 -5.35 1.09
N TRP A 370 2.45 -5.36 2.36
CA TRP A 370 2.57 -4.23 3.28
C TRP A 370 3.71 -4.53 4.26
N VAL A 371 4.89 -4.00 3.96
CA VAL A 371 6.17 -4.31 4.59
C VAL A 371 6.46 -3.35 5.72
N ASP A 372 6.98 -3.87 6.83
CA ASP A 372 7.27 -3.13 8.05
C ASP A 372 8.78 -2.85 8.16
N LEU A 373 9.14 -1.58 7.96
CA LEU A 373 10.48 -1.05 8.13
C LEU A 373 10.55 -0.05 9.30
N ARG A 374 9.65 -0.14 10.28
CA ARG A 374 9.62 0.75 11.45
C ARG A 374 10.94 0.74 12.24
N HIS A 375 11.61 -0.40 12.28
CA HIS A 375 12.93 -0.56 12.90
C HIS A 375 14.03 0.31 12.25
N MET A 376 13.80 0.83 11.04
CA MET A 376 14.71 1.75 10.34
C MET A 376 14.43 3.22 10.68
N LEU A 377 13.33 3.53 11.38
CA LEU A 377 12.99 4.90 11.77
C LEU A 377 13.58 5.26 13.13
N ILE A 378 14.12 6.46 13.25
CA ILE A 378 14.80 6.92 14.46
C ILE A 378 14.24 8.27 14.90
N ALA A 379 13.81 8.37 16.16
CA ALA A 379 13.36 9.62 16.75
C ALA A 379 14.55 10.58 16.91
N GLN A 380 14.45 11.80 16.37
CA GLN A 380 15.40 12.87 16.74
C GLN A 380 14.99 13.45 18.10
N THR A 381 15.63 13.02 19.19
CA THR A 381 15.52 13.73 20.46
C THR A 381 16.68 14.71 20.60
N SER A 382 16.40 16.00 20.48
CA SER A 382 17.31 17.07 20.97
C SER A 382 17.23 17.27 22.49
N SER A 383 16.38 16.52 23.19
CA SER A 383 16.38 16.44 24.65
C SER A 383 15.95 15.04 25.10
N GLN A 384 16.86 14.30 25.72
CA GLN A 384 16.67 12.96 26.33
C GLN A 384 15.65 12.92 27.50
N LYS A 385 14.71 13.87 27.59
CA LYS A 385 13.72 13.92 28.68
C LYS A 385 12.39 13.25 28.35
N ASP A 386 12.06 13.06 27.08
CA ASP A 386 10.82 12.43 26.66
C ASP A 386 11.17 11.14 25.90
N GLY A 387 10.56 10.01 26.29
CA GLY A 387 10.90 8.67 25.77
C GLY A 387 10.67 8.48 24.26
N ILE A 388 10.76 7.23 23.77
CA ILE A 388 10.55 6.88 22.36
C ILE A 388 9.20 7.45 21.89
N HIS A 389 9.22 8.46 21.01
CA HIS A 389 8.01 9.07 20.48
C HIS A 389 7.28 8.05 19.59
N PRO A 390 5.93 7.94 19.71
CA PRO A 390 5.18 7.00 18.88
C PRO A 390 5.37 7.34 17.41
N LEU A 391 5.43 6.33 16.53
CA LEU A 391 5.60 6.49 15.09
C LEU A 391 4.33 6.96 14.37
N ASN A 392 3.33 7.42 15.10
CA ASN A 392 2.06 7.85 14.53
C ASN A 392 2.12 9.28 13.96
N VAL A 393 1.18 9.59 13.07
CA VAL A 393 1.09 10.89 12.38
C VAL A 393 0.83 12.09 13.30
N ASN A 394 0.40 11.86 14.55
CA ASN A 394 0.16 12.91 15.54
C ASN A 394 1.39 13.16 16.45
N SER A 395 2.49 12.46 16.20
CA SER A 395 3.73 12.58 16.95
C SER A 395 4.44 13.92 16.70
N PRO A 396 5.11 14.52 17.70
CA PRO A 396 5.96 15.69 17.49
C PRO A 396 7.06 15.46 16.45
N SER A 397 7.48 14.20 16.25
CA SER A 397 8.50 13.79 15.27
C SER A 397 7.91 13.34 13.92
N ALA A 398 6.62 13.54 13.65
CA ALA A 398 5.95 13.04 12.45
C ALA A 398 6.63 13.44 11.13
N GLU A 399 7.03 14.72 10.97
CA GLU A 399 7.73 15.16 9.76
C GLU A 399 9.12 14.51 9.62
N VAL A 400 9.82 14.25 10.72
CA VAL A 400 11.12 13.54 10.70
C VAL A 400 10.93 12.10 10.22
N TYR A 401 9.91 11.40 10.71
CA TYR A 401 9.62 10.03 10.27
C TYR A 401 9.19 9.95 8.82
N LYS A 402 8.40 10.93 8.36
CA LYS A 402 8.02 11.06 6.95
C LYS A 402 9.23 11.31 6.05
N GLU A 403 10.15 12.19 6.46
CA GLU A 403 11.41 12.41 5.74
C GLU A 403 12.24 11.12 5.68
N GLN A 404 12.33 10.37 6.78
CA GLN A 404 13.02 9.08 6.80
C GLN A 404 12.38 8.06 5.86
N GLU A 405 11.05 7.96 5.78
CA GLU A 405 10.39 7.11 4.78
C GLU A 405 10.76 7.49 3.35
N ILE A 406 10.85 8.80 3.06
CA ILE A 406 11.27 9.31 1.75
C ILE A 406 12.72 8.92 1.47
N ILE A 407 13.62 9.05 2.44
CA ILE A 407 15.04 8.67 2.30
C ILE A 407 15.16 7.17 2.02
N ILE A 408 14.39 6.31 2.71
CA ILE A 408 14.36 4.85 2.45
C ILE A 408 13.93 4.59 1.00
N ALA A 409 12.82 5.20 0.56
CA ALA A 409 12.30 5.02 -0.79
C ALA A 409 13.27 5.54 -1.87
N ASP A 410 13.91 6.68 -1.65
CA ASP A 410 14.91 7.26 -2.56
C ASP A 410 16.18 6.41 -2.62
N THR A 411 16.65 5.88 -1.47
CA THR A 411 17.81 4.98 -1.42
C THR A 411 17.54 3.69 -2.18
N CYS A 412 16.34 3.13 -2.05
CA CYS A 412 15.85 2.05 -2.92
C CYS A 412 15.95 2.43 -4.40
N GLN A 413 15.42 3.60 -4.77
CA GLN A 413 15.37 4.05 -6.15
C GLN A 413 16.76 4.30 -6.75
N ARG A 414 17.70 4.89 -6.00
CA ARG A 414 19.11 5.08 -6.41
C ARG A 414 19.81 3.75 -6.67
N ASN A 415 19.46 2.73 -5.91
CA ASN A 415 19.93 1.37 -6.12
C ASN A 415 19.06 0.59 -7.14
N GLY A 416 18.07 1.25 -7.75
CA GLY A 416 17.22 0.81 -8.86
C GLY A 416 16.13 -0.20 -8.51
N VAL A 417 15.56 -0.06 -7.32
CA VAL A 417 14.26 -0.64 -6.95
C VAL A 417 13.33 0.50 -6.52
N VAL A 418 12.11 0.58 -7.04
CA VAL A 418 11.15 1.61 -6.62
C VAL A 418 10.06 0.96 -5.78
N ILE A 419 9.96 1.36 -4.51
CA ILE A 419 8.90 0.96 -3.57
C ILE A 419 8.04 2.19 -3.21
N ALA A 420 6.93 1.99 -2.50
CA ALA A 420 6.05 3.08 -2.11
C ALA A 420 5.96 3.22 -0.58
N PRO A 421 6.34 4.36 0.01
CA PRO A 421 6.26 4.58 1.45
C PRO A 421 4.82 4.71 1.95
N GLY A 422 4.60 4.45 3.24
CA GLY A 422 3.29 4.35 3.86
C GLY A 422 2.53 5.68 3.85
N HIS A 423 3.23 6.80 4.03
CA HIS A 423 2.61 8.12 4.02
C HIS A 423 1.90 8.45 2.70
N VAL A 424 2.31 7.89 1.55
CA VAL A 424 1.59 8.16 0.29
C VAL A 424 0.20 7.52 0.27
N TYR A 425 -0.03 6.49 1.11
CA TYR A 425 -1.32 5.84 1.33
C TYR A 425 -2.06 6.40 2.55
N MET A 426 -1.54 7.48 3.15
CA MET A 426 -2.10 8.06 4.38
C MET A 426 -2.17 7.04 5.54
N ALA A 427 -1.14 6.20 5.67
CA ALA A 427 -0.97 5.36 6.85
C ALA A 427 -0.86 6.23 8.11
N GLU A 428 -1.55 5.84 9.18
CA GLU A 428 -1.53 6.58 10.46
C GLU A 428 -0.27 6.32 11.28
N GLU A 429 0.55 5.35 10.86
CA GLU A 429 1.84 5.01 11.42
C GLU A 429 2.89 5.02 10.29
N TYR A 430 4.04 5.65 10.55
CA TYR A 430 5.18 5.65 9.64
C TYR A 430 5.96 4.34 9.75
N GLY A 431 6.74 4.04 8.71
CA GLY A 431 7.63 2.88 8.61
C GLY A 431 7.04 1.74 7.79
N TRP A 432 5.82 1.90 7.27
CA TRP A 432 5.19 0.93 6.39
C TRP A 432 5.52 1.20 4.92
N PHE A 433 5.64 0.16 4.10
CA PHE A 433 5.93 0.28 2.66
C PHE A 433 5.12 -0.71 1.85
N ARG A 434 4.57 -0.29 0.71
CA ARG A 434 3.92 -1.19 -0.26
C ARG A 434 4.91 -1.67 -1.30
N ILE A 435 4.98 -3.00 -1.49
CA ILE A 435 5.81 -3.66 -2.50
C ILE A 435 4.97 -4.61 -3.34
N THR A 436 4.94 -4.45 -4.65
CA THR A 436 4.19 -5.32 -5.58
C THR A 436 4.94 -6.62 -5.84
N PHE A 437 4.27 -7.76 -5.74
CA PHE A 437 4.87 -9.08 -5.98
C PHE A 437 4.50 -9.70 -7.34
N THR A 438 3.50 -9.15 -8.04
CA THR A 438 3.00 -9.67 -9.32
C THR A 438 3.77 -9.14 -10.53
N VAL A 439 5.09 -9.26 -10.47
CA VAL A 439 6.00 -8.87 -11.56
C VAL A 439 6.51 -10.13 -12.25
N ASP A 440 6.36 -10.17 -13.57
CA ASP A 440 6.80 -11.27 -14.43
C ASP A 440 8.34 -11.41 -14.48
N ASN A 441 8.79 -12.66 -14.60
CA ASN A 441 10.19 -13.03 -14.76
C ASN A 441 10.40 -13.45 -16.22
N HIS A 442 11.03 -12.60 -17.04
CA HIS A 442 11.34 -12.90 -18.44
C HIS A 442 12.43 -13.98 -18.65
N GLU A 443 12.83 -14.72 -17.60
CA GLU A 443 13.83 -15.81 -17.68
C GLU A 443 13.25 -17.17 -17.24
N PRO A 444 13.46 -18.25 -18.01
CA PRO A 444 13.16 -19.60 -17.57
C PRO A 444 14.23 -20.12 -16.59
N GLY A 445 13.92 -20.20 -15.28
CA GLY A 445 14.79 -20.79 -14.25
C GLY A 445 14.29 -20.57 -12.81
N PRO A 446 14.84 -21.27 -11.80
CA PRO A 446 14.38 -21.22 -10.41
C PRO A 446 14.77 -19.95 -9.64
N ILE A 447 15.21 -18.89 -10.32
CA ILE A 447 15.62 -17.64 -9.67
C ILE A 447 14.47 -16.65 -9.76
N SER A 448 13.78 -16.46 -8.64
CA SER A 448 12.49 -15.78 -8.60
C SER A 448 12.51 -14.47 -7.81
N PHE A 449 11.57 -13.57 -8.19
CA PHE A 449 11.28 -12.22 -7.68
C PHE A 449 12.42 -11.18 -7.73
N CYS A 450 13.66 -11.60 -7.97
CA CYS A 450 14.81 -10.85 -7.45
C CYS A 450 16.15 -11.14 -8.15
N SER A 451 16.19 -11.86 -9.27
CA SER A 451 17.45 -12.37 -9.85
C SER A 451 18.44 -11.30 -10.34
N ALA A 452 18.02 -10.05 -10.58
CA ALA A 452 18.97 -8.96 -10.85
C ALA A 452 19.25 -8.06 -9.64
N ARG A 453 18.33 -7.95 -8.66
CA ARG A 453 18.37 -6.90 -7.61
C ARG A 453 17.78 -7.28 -6.24
N SER A 454 17.63 -8.56 -5.90
CA SER A 454 17.57 -9.01 -4.48
C SER A 454 18.67 -8.39 -3.62
N PRO A 455 19.91 -8.31 -4.14
CA PRO A 455 20.98 -7.59 -3.47
C PRO A 455 20.68 -6.12 -3.23
N VAL A 456 19.75 -5.47 -3.93
CA VAL A 456 19.43 -4.04 -3.76
C VAL A 456 18.48 -3.80 -2.59
N LEU A 457 17.41 -4.56 -2.39
CA LEU A 457 16.63 -4.40 -1.16
C LEU A 457 17.53 -4.70 0.06
N LEU A 458 18.42 -5.69 -0.08
CA LEU A 458 19.43 -5.99 0.92
C LEU A 458 20.51 -4.93 1.07
N HIS A 459 20.97 -4.35 -0.03
CA HIS A 459 21.94 -3.28 -0.05
C HIS A 459 21.31 -1.99 0.43
N VAL A 460 20.00 -1.77 0.31
CA VAL A 460 19.31 -0.64 0.93
C VAL A 460 19.14 -0.90 2.42
N CYS A 461 18.75 -2.10 2.85
CA CYS A 461 18.78 -2.42 4.28
C CYS A 461 20.21 -2.31 4.88
N ARG A 462 21.27 -2.56 4.09
CA ARG A 462 22.69 -2.44 4.50
C ARG A 462 23.28 -1.03 4.34
N GLU A 463 22.93 -0.28 3.30
CA GLU A 463 23.36 1.10 3.05
C GLU A 463 22.57 2.02 3.93
N PHE A 464 21.30 1.76 4.25
CA PHE A 464 20.61 2.53 5.26
C PHE A 464 21.25 2.33 6.63
N ARG A 465 21.83 1.15 6.90
CA ARG A 465 22.72 0.96 8.07
C ARG A 465 23.97 1.85 7.96
N GLU A 466 24.58 2.00 6.79
CA GLU A 466 25.75 2.88 6.58
C GLU A 466 25.39 4.37 6.60
N VAL A 467 24.27 4.78 6.01
CA VAL A 467 23.68 6.13 6.02
C VAL A 467 23.18 6.49 7.42
N VAL A 468 22.64 5.55 8.18
CA VAL A 468 22.37 5.72 9.61
C VAL A 468 23.69 5.87 10.36
N VAL A 469 24.72 5.08 10.07
CA VAL A 469 26.04 5.29 10.70
C VAL A 469 26.63 6.66 10.34
N GLU A 470 26.51 7.12 9.10
CA GLU A 470 27.06 8.37 8.56
C GLU A 470 26.26 9.61 8.98
N GLN A 471 24.92 9.53 9.03
CA GLN A 471 24.07 10.61 9.58
C GLN A 471 24.22 10.74 11.10
N PHE A 472 24.53 9.65 11.78
CA PHE A 472 24.81 9.68 13.22
C PHE A 472 26.28 9.94 13.51
N GLU A 473 27.21 9.87 12.55
CA GLU A 473 28.63 10.19 12.76
C GLU A 473 28.83 11.62 13.28
N PRO A 474 28.15 12.66 12.78
CA PRO A 474 28.17 14.00 13.38
C PRO A 474 27.54 14.05 14.78
N MET A 475 26.52 13.24 15.06
CA MET A 475 25.87 13.14 16.37
C MET A 475 26.82 12.48 17.37
N PHE A 476 27.42 11.34 17.02
CA PHE A 476 28.46 10.66 17.78
C PHE A 476 29.66 11.56 17.99
N ASN A 477 30.12 12.29 16.98
CA ASN A 477 31.23 13.24 17.12
C ASN A 477 30.87 14.41 18.04
N LYS A 478 29.66 14.98 17.95
CA LYS A 478 29.17 16.01 18.90
C LYS A 478 29.03 15.48 20.34
N THR A 479 28.52 14.26 20.51
CA THR A 479 28.33 13.63 21.81
C THR A 479 29.67 13.21 22.43
N ILE A 480 30.65 12.78 21.61
CA ILE A 480 32.05 12.54 21.99
C ILE A 480 32.75 13.84 22.38
N GLU A 481 32.51 14.95 21.68
CA GLU A 481 33.03 16.28 22.03
C GLU A 481 32.40 16.87 23.32
N SER A 482 31.21 16.40 23.72
CA SER A 482 30.46 16.92 24.88
C SER A 482 30.73 16.22 26.23
N GLU A 483 31.69 15.29 26.33
CA GLU A 483 32.00 14.49 27.54
C GLU A 483 30.81 13.69 28.16
N GLU A 484 29.60 13.68 27.57
CA GLU A 484 28.41 13.04 28.17
C GLU A 484 28.26 11.53 27.89
N MET A 485 29.14 10.91 27.09
CA MET A 485 29.07 9.47 26.81
C MET A 485 29.75 8.63 27.91
N THR A 486 28.99 8.29 28.96
CA THR A 486 29.46 7.41 30.05
C THR A 486 29.23 5.91 29.83
N ARG A 487 28.66 5.48 28.68
CA ARG A 487 28.22 4.08 28.46
C ARG A 487 28.55 3.53 27.06
N PRO A 488 28.96 2.24 26.94
CA PRO A 488 29.35 1.60 25.68
C PRO A 488 28.14 1.18 24.81
N ILE A 489 28.33 1.24 23.49
CA ILE A 489 27.34 0.88 22.46
C ILE A 489 27.68 -0.51 21.88
N TYR A 490 26.67 -1.35 21.65
CA TYR A 490 26.83 -2.71 21.14
C TYR A 490 26.05 -2.93 19.82
N PHE A 491 26.60 -3.77 18.94
CA PHE A 491 26.01 -4.09 17.62
C PHE A 491 25.66 -5.58 17.50
N ARG A 492 24.49 -5.88 16.90
CA ARG A 492 24.01 -7.25 16.59
C ARG A 492 23.86 -7.44 15.07
N PRO A 493 24.15 -8.62 14.49
CA PRO A 493 23.60 -9.01 13.21
C PRO A 493 22.23 -9.69 13.40
N LYS A 494 21.23 -9.22 12.63
CA LYS A 494 19.86 -9.77 12.44
C LYS A 494 18.70 -9.22 13.27
N VAL A 495 18.88 -8.35 14.25
CA VAL A 495 17.80 -7.50 14.82
C VAL A 495 18.49 -6.32 15.52
N ASP A 496 18.32 -5.11 15.00
CA ASP A 496 18.48 -3.78 15.64
C ASP A 496 19.70 -3.44 16.53
N VAL A 497 19.96 -2.14 16.64
CA VAL A 497 20.87 -1.55 17.64
C VAL A 497 20.25 -1.75 19.03
N LEU A 498 20.99 -2.36 19.96
CA LEU A 498 20.53 -2.52 21.34
C LEU A 498 21.24 -1.50 22.26
N PHE A 499 20.47 -0.64 22.92
CA PHE A 499 20.96 0.10 24.08
C PHE A 499 21.01 -0.85 25.28
N LEU A 500 22.20 -1.10 25.83
CA LEU A 500 22.34 -1.81 27.10
C LEU A 500 22.53 -0.79 28.24
N ASP A 501 21.55 -0.72 29.13
CA ASP A 501 21.65 0.04 30.38
C ASP A 501 22.62 -0.71 31.33
N LEU A 502 23.73 -0.07 31.67
CA LEU A 502 24.63 -0.57 32.71
C LEU A 502 24.08 -0.16 34.08
N ASP A 503 24.03 -1.11 35.02
CA ASP A 503 23.75 -0.76 36.41
C ASP A 503 24.83 0.19 36.95
N TRP A 504 24.58 0.81 38.11
CA TRP A 504 25.49 1.81 38.67
C TRP A 504 26.91 1.28 38.97
N TYR A 505 27.10 -0.04 38.95
CA TYR A 505 28.38 -0.71 39.14
C TYR A 505 29.07 -1.13 37.83
N GLY A 506 28.55 -0.71 36.67
CA GLY A 506 29.12 -1.07 35.38
C GLY A 506 28.90 -2.54 34.98
N ARG A 507 27.91 -3.23 35.58
CA ARG A 507 27.55 -4.60 35.18
C ARG A 507 26.51 -4.55 34.05
N ILE A 508 26.74 -5.37 33.03
CA ILE A 508 25.76 -5.62 31.97
C ILE A 508 24.54 -6.29 32.59
N ALA A 509 23.37 -5.67 32.47
CA ALA A 509 22.09 -6.32 32.78
C ALA A 509 21.95 -7.57 31.91
N LEU A 510 21.66 -8.72 32.53
CA LEU A 510 21.54 -10.00 31.82
C LEU A 510 20.26 -10.00 30.97
N TYR A 511 20.41 -9.95 29.65
CA TYR A 511 19.35 -10.26 28.70
C TYR A 511 19.61 -11.69 28.18
N PRO A 512 18.76 -12.68 28.52
CA PRO A 512 18.94 -14.08 28.15
C PRO A 512 19.01 -14.32 26.64
N GLU A 513 18.51 -13.38 25.85
CA GLU A 513 18.45 -13.40 24.38
C GLU A 513 19.71 -12.87 23.65
N ILE A 514 20.79 -12.55 24.38
CA ILE A 514 22.06 -12.07 23.80
C ILE A 514 23.13 -13.18 23.79
N ASP A 515 23.38 -13.74 22.60
CA ASP A 515 24.25 -14.91 22.46
C ASP A 515 25.73 -14.57 22.19
N ARG A 516 26.03 -13.38 21.63
CA ARG A 516 27.41 -12.93 21.28
C ARG A 516 27.51 -11.41 21.15
N ILE A 517 28.67 -10.86 21.53
CA ILE A 517 29.07 -9.46 21.30
C ILE A 517 30.31 -9.45 20.38
N GLU A 518 30.25 -8.75 19.24
CA GLU A 518 31.33 -8.77 18.23
C GLU A 518 32.25 -7.54 18.25
N SER A 519 31.76 -6.38 18.73
CA SER A 519 32.59 -5.17 18.84
C SER A 519 32.10 -4.25 19.97
N VAL A 520 33.04 -3.46 20.50
CA VAL A 520 32.81 -2.46 21.55
C VAL A 520 33.58 -1.19 21.17
N ALA A 521 32.94 -0.03 21.23
CA ALA A 521 33.58 1.27 20.99
C ALA A 521 33.77 2.04 22.31
N PHE A 522 34.92 2.73 22.44
CA PHE A 522 35.23 3.63 23.55
C PHE A 522 35.55 5.04 23.02
N PRO A 523 35.24 6.12 23.76
CA PRO A 523 35.64 7.47 23.39
C PRO A 523 37.17 7.59 23.29
N ARG A 524 37.66 8.34 22.29
CA ARG A 524 39.10 8.46 21.98
C ARG A 524 39.89 9.31 22.98
N ASP A 525 39.24 10.13 23.80
CA ASP A 525 39.92 11.09 24.68
C ASP A 525 39.74 10.78 26.17
N HIS A 526 40.35 9.68 26.63
CA HIS A 526 40.77 9.55 28.04
C HIS A 526 42.29 9.49 28.12
N LYS A 527 42.92 10.65 27.92
CA LYS A 527 44.30 10.92 28.35
C LYS A 527 44.32 11.94 29.49
N GLN A 528 43.72 11.62 30.63
CA GLN A 528 44.21 12.12 31.92
C GLN A 528 44.03 11.05 33.01
N PRO A 529 45.04 10.83 33.86
CA PRO A 529 44.93 9.89 34.95
C PRO A 529 44.06 10.51 36.06
N ILE A 530 42.98 9.83 36.42
CA ILE A 530 42.27 10.09 37.67
C ILE A 530 43.28 9.80 38.79
N ARG A 531 43.73 10.84 39.50
CA ARG A 531 44.51 10.67 40.73
C ARG A 531 43.61 10.02 41.77
N GLY A 532 43.93 8.79 42.16
CA GLY A 532 43.44 8.19 43.40
C GLY A 532 42.37 7.12 43.26
N SER A 533 42.59 6.11 42.43
CA SER A 533 42.08 4.74 42.64
C SER A 533 42.80 3.80 41.68
N ASP A 534 43.55 2.85 42.21
CA ASP A 534 44.15 1.75 41.45
C ASP A 534 43.03 0.84 40.91
N GLU A 535 42.52 1.05 39.69
CA GLU A 535 41.79 0.00 38.98
C GLU A 535 41.70 0.18 37.46
N TYR A 536 42.16 -0.87 36.79
CA TYR A 536 41.64 -1.49 35.56
C TYR A 536 41.32 -0.61 34.33
N VAL A 537 42.29 -0.53 33.42
CA VAL A 537 41.99 -0.48 31.98
C VAL A 537 41.72 -1.93 31.54
N PRO A 538 40.51 -2.30 31.10
CA PRO A 538 40.26 -3.65 30.59
C PRO A 538 40.98 -3.78 29.24
N ASN A 539 42.13 -4.44 29.25
CA ASN A 539 42.72 -4.99 28.03
C ASN A 539 41.68 -5.89 27.35
N MET A 540 41.59 -5.86 26.02
CA MET A 540 40.72 -6.72 25.20
C MET A 540 40.73 -8.19 25.63
N ARG A 541 41.88 -8.71 26.06
CA ARG A 541 42.05 -10.06 26.64
C ARG A 541 41.28 -10.29 27.94
N HIS A 542 41.07 -9.25 28.75
CA HIS A 542 40.29 -9.35 29.98
C HIS A 542 38.78 -9.37 29.70
N VAL A 543 38.31 -8.57 28.74
CA VAL A 543 36.93 -8.61 28.26
C VAL A 543 36.62 -9.96 27.61
N GLU A 544 37.50 -10.46 26.74
CA GLU A 544 37.42 -11.80 26.15
C GLU A 544 37.44 -12.90 27.22
N ALA A 545 38.26 -12.76 28.28
CA ALA A 545 38.34 -13.74 29.36
C ALA A 545 37.12 -13.73 30.30
N VAL A 546 36.43 -12.60 30.46
CA VAL A 546 35.21 -12.48 31.28
C VAL A 546 33.99 -12.97 30.49
N VAL A 547 33.88 -12.55 29.22
CA VAL A 547 32.83 -13.01 28.30
C VAL A 547 32.99 -14.52 28.03
N GLY A 548 34.20 -15.00 27.77
CA GLY A 548 34.49 -16.42 27.57
C GLY A 548 34.24 -17.29 28.80
N ARG A 549 34.51 -16.80 30.02
CA ARG A 549 34.21 -17.54 31.26
C ARG A 549 32.71 -17.61 31.55
N ARG A 550 31.94 -16.58 31.21
CA ARG A 550 30.48 -16.55 31.43
C ARG A 550 29.70 -17.26 30.34
N LEU A 551 30.17 -17.24 29.08
CA LEU A 551 29.61 -18.06 27.99
C LEU A 551 29.84 -19.55 28.21
N LYS A 552 31.00 -19.97 28.77
CA LYS A 552 31.22 -21.36 29.21
C LYS A 552 30.29 -21.77 30.36
N ALA A 553 30.01 -20.86 31.30
CA ALA A 553 29.05 -21.11 32.36
C ALA A 553 27.62 -21.26 31.80
N ALA A 554 27.23 -20.42 30.84
CA ALA A 554 25.93 -20.51 30.15
C ALA A 554 25.81 -21.78 29.28
N SER A 555 26.85 -22.17 28.54
CA SER A 555 26.81 -23.39 27.72
C SER A 555 26.68 -24.66 28.56
N SER A 556 27.23 -24.66 29.79
CA SER A 556 27.06 -25.76 30.75
C SER A 556 25.65 -25.86 31.34
N VAL A 557 24.85 -24.78 31.27
CA VAL A 557 23.47 -24.72 31.75
C VAL A 557 22.47 -25.01 30.62
N TYR A 558 22.80 -24.67 29.36
CA TYR A 558 21.88 -24.73 28.21
C TYR A 558 22.27 -25.73 27.10
N ASN A 559 23.36 -26.49 27.25
CA ASN A 559 23.75 -27.60 26.37
C ASN A 559 23.89 -27.21 24.87
N LEU A 560 24.58 -26.10 24.59
CA LEU A 560 24.83 -25.59 23.23
C LEU A 560 26.26 -25.94 22.76
N ASP A 561 26.37 -26.61 21.61
CA ASP A 561 27.65 -26.92 20.95
C ASP A 561 28.21 -25.68 20.22
N LEU A 562 29.38 -25.21 20.67
CA LEU A 562 30.10 -24.07 20.08
C LEU A 562 31.19 -24.56 19.12
N ILE A 563 31.01 -24.35 17.81
CA ILE A 563 32.07 -24.46 16.80
C ILE A 563 32.77 -23.09 16.73
N MET A 564 34.05 -23.03 17.11
CA MET A 564 34.88 -21.84 16.96
C MET A 564 35.50 -21.78 15.55
N LEU A 565 35.35 -20.63 14.88
CA LEU A 565 36.22 -20.18 13.78
C LEU A 565 36.88 -18.86 14.18
#